data_AF-A0A949JPE7-F1
#
_entry.id   AF-A0A949JPE7-F1
#
_cell.length_a   1.000
_cell.length_b   1.000
_cell.length_c   1.000
_cell.angle_alpha   90.00
_cell.angle_beta   90.00
_cell.angle_gamma   90.00
#
_symmetry.space_group_name_H-M   'P 1'
#
loop_
_entity.id
_entity.type
_entity.pdbx_description
1 polymer ?
#
loop_
_entity_poly.entity_id
_entity_poly.type
_entity_poly.pdbx_seq_one_letter_code
_entity_poly.pdbx_strand_id
1 'polypeptide(L)'
;MNGVTMEIEKLEALNGDSLRTKMQDTLKDNPILQSLMSELIDLSPAQDDCSMTTCCGDCGLSYMTTDIAGKIFIYMPCHHCKGEIYEKFRTAYAKFHRVVEQAQHFESFVTDNMIGPRLGAATFKSFETYGTPTEIGRQERALSTCKAYAHYFDNRTVQWMVLAGGCGTGKGHLAMSIMRAIIERGEGPCRFISMDRMMLEIGETYRSDSPVSTMKYLDALCEVRLLTIDDLGRNININEHVRGRLFTIINTRNLNMLPTIFTTNLLPKDDDNPERSTLKKVLGQANYERIFDKTTDNLYVPFEWRSYREKK
;
A
#
# COMPACT_ATOMS: atom_id res chain seq x y z
N MET A 1 28.60 -5.77 23.89
CA MET A 1 27.61 -5.75 24.99
C MET A 1 26.91 -4.40 25.18
N ASN A 2 27.51 -3.24 24.85
CA ASN A 2 26.87 -1.92 25.07
C ASN A 2 26.08 -1.34 23.88
N GLY A 3 26.18 -1.93 22.68
CA GLY A 3 25.52 -1.41 21.47
C GLY A 3 24.08 -1.90 21.26
N VAL A 4 23.78 -3.13 21.66
CA VAL A 4 22.49 -3.80 21.43
C VAL A 4 21.45 -3.42 22.49
N THR A 5 21.89 -3.23 23.74
CA THR A 5 21.05 -2.77 24.86
C THR A 5 20.53 -1.34 24.62
N MET A 6 21.32 -0.48 23.96
CA MET A 6 20.90 0.88 23.59
C MET A 6 19.82 0.94 22.51
N GLU A 7 19.71 -0.06 21.63
CA GLU A 7 18.64 -0.11 20.61
C GLU A 7 17.31 -0.59 21.19
N ILE A 8 17.36 -1.49 22.18
CA ILE A 8 16.17 -1.99 22.90
C ILE A 8 15.59 -0.91 23.82
N GLU A 9 16.43 -0.18 24.56
CA GLU A 9 15.98 0.97 25.37
C GLU A 9 15.39 2.10 24.51
N LYS A 10 15.88 2.28 23.27
CA LYS A 10 15.29 3.23 22.29
C LYS A 10 13.94 2.76 21.75
N LEU A 11 13.72 1.45 21.61
CA LEU A 11 12.43 0.87 21.23
C LEU A 11 11.41 0.93 22.37
N GLU A 12 11.85 0.75 23.62
CA GLU A 12 11.01 0.91 24.82
C GLU A 12 10.70 2.38 25.15
N ALA A 13 11.59 3.31 24.78
CA ALA A 13 11.41 4.75 24.98
C ALA A 13 10.41 5.41 24.00
N LEU A 14 9.97 4.70 22.96
CA LEU A 14 8.94 5.16 22.02
C LEU A 14 7.54 4.68 22.48
N ASN A 15 6.97 5.32 23.52
CA ASN A 15 5.54 5.36 23.93
C ASN A 15 4.64 4.16 23.50
N GLY A 16 4.19 3.26 24.38
CA GLY A 16 3.32 3.52 25.54
C GLY A 16 1.84 3.21 25.19
N ASP A 17 1.43 1.95 25.39
CA ASP A 17 0.07 1.36 25.24
C ASP A 17 -0.69 1.49 23.91
N SER A 18 -0.75 2.65 23.24
CA SER A 18 -1.46 2.83 21.97
C SER A 18 -0.83 2.04 20.81
N LEU A 19 0.50 2.02 20.73
CA LEU A 19 1.24 1.22 19.75
C LEU A 19 1.08 -0.29 20.03
N ARG A 20 0.98 -0.67 21.32
CA ARG A 20 0.81 -2.06 21.77
C ARG A 20 -0.54 -2.62 21.35
N THR A 21 -1.63 -1.89 21.57
CA THR A 21 -2.98 -2.29 21.15
C THR A 21 -3.07 -2.43 19.62
N LYS A 22 -2.53 -1.48 18.86
CA LYS A 22 -2.51 -1.55 17.38
C LYS A 22 -1.72 -2.75 16.86
N MET A 23 -0.60 -3.09 17.52
CA MET A 23 0.18 -4.28 17.16
C MET A 23 -0.57 -5.58 17.49
N GLN A 24 -1.31 -5.64 18.61
CA GLN A 24 -2.19 -6.78 18.94
C GLN A 24 -3.30 -6.96 17.90
N ASP A 25 -3.96 -5.88 17.48
CA ASP A 25 -5.03 -5.93 16.48
C ASP A 25 -4.47 -6.36 15.11
N THR A 26 -3.30 -5.82 14.73
CA THR A 26 -2.59 -6.23 13.51
C THR A 26 -2.24 -7.72 13.52
N LEU A 27 -1.74 -8.25 14.64
CA LEU A 27 -1.49 -9.69 14.82
C LEU A 27 -2.77 -10.53 14.78
N LYS A 28 -3.87 -10.02 15.32
CA LYS A 28 -5.16 -10.71 15.35
C LYS A 28 -5.82 -10.81 13.98
N ASP A 29 -5.62 -9.82 13.12
CA ASP A 29 -6.30 -9.74 11.83
C ASP A 29 -5.42 -10.17 10.63
N ASN A 30 -4.12 -10.43 10.86
CA ASN A 30 -3.18 -10.85 9.82
C ASN A 30 -2.83 -12.36 9.93
N PRO A 31 -3.39 -13.23 9.06
CA PRO A 31 -3.17 -14.67 9.13
C PRO A 31 -1.72 -15.09 8.84
N ILE A 32 -0.94 -14.25 8.13
CA ILE A 32 0.49 -14.50 7.90
C ILE A 32 1.26 -14.27 9.19
N LEU A 33 0.98 -13.18 9.91
CA LEU A 33 1.58 -12.92 11.23
C LEU A 33 1.20 -14.01 12.24
N GLN A 34 -0.04 -14.51 12.22
CA GLN A 34 -0.46 -15.63 13.08
C GLN A 34 0.32 -16.92 12.78
N SER A 35 0.48 -17.26 11.50
CA SER A 35 1.23 -18.45 11.10
C SER A 35 2.71 -18.34 11.49
N LEU A 36 3.34 -17.20 11.25
CA LEU A 36 4.74 -16.96 11.61
C LEU A 36 4.93 -16.91 13.12
N MET A 37 3.96 -16.34 13.85
CA MET A 37 3.95 -16.35 15.31
C MET A 37 3.89 -17.78 15.85
N SER A 38 3.01 -18.63 15.31
CA SER A 38 2.94 -20.05 15.69
C SER A 38 4.27 -20.76 15.41
N GLU A 39 4.85 -20.56 14.23
CA GLU A 39 6.15 -21.14 13.86
C GLU A 39 7.27 -20.70 14.82
N LEU A 40 7.31 -19.42 15.21
CA LEU A 40 8.29 -18.92 16.17
C LEU A 40 8.08 -19.48 17.57
N ILE A 41 6.83 -19.69 18.00
CA ILE A 41 6.49 -20.35 19.27
C ILE A 41 6.96 -21.81 19.24
N ASP A 42 6.69 -22.54 18.15
CA ASP A 42 7.08 -23.94 18.00
C ASP A 42 8.61 -24.14 17.95
N LEU A 43 9.32 -23.17 17.38
CA LEU A 43 10.79 -23.17 17.33
C LEU A 43 11.42 -22.67 18.64
N SER A 44 10.64 -22.05 19.53
CA SER A 44 11.14 -21.56 20.82
C SER A 44 11.37 -22.72 21.79
N PRO A 45 12.48 -22.72 22.56
CA PRO A 45 12.66 -23.68 23.65
C PRO A 45 11.60 -23.49 24.75
N ALA A 46 11.22 -24.59 25.41
CA ALA A 46 10.26 -24.59 26.52
C ALA A 46 10.82 -23.88 27.77
N GLN A 47 9.95 -23.23 28.55
CA GLN A 47 10.34 -22.53 29.78
C GLN A 47 10.97 -23.44 30.84
N ASP A 48 10.57 -24.71 30.91
CA ASP A 48 11.00 -25.64 31.95
C ASP A 48 12.40 -26.23 31.70
N ASP A 49 12.96 -26.04 30.50
CA ASP A 49 14.32 -26.50 30.14
C ASP A 49 15.43 -25.55 30.64
N CYS A 50 15.10 -24.43 31.29
CA CYS A 50 16.09 -23.44 31.71
C CYS A 50 15.75 -22.84 33.09
N SER A 51 16.15 -23.55 34.16
CA SER A 51 16.17 -22.98 35.51
C SER A 51 17.36 -22.04 35.67
N MET A 52 17.23 -20.84 35.11
CA MET A 52 17.96 -19.60 35.38
C MET A 52 17.98 -18.78 34.09
N THR A 53 17.80 -17.48 34.23
CA THR A 53 17.82 -16.44 33.19
C THR A 53 19.15 -16.34 32.42
N THR A 54 20.05 -17.31 32.55
CA THR A 54 21.41 -17.28 32.02
C THR A 54 21.92 -18.68 31.66
N CYS A 55 22.22 -18.82 30.36
CA CYS A 55 23.30 -19.63 29.78
C CYS A 55 23.06 -21.13 29.52
N CYS A 56 23.20 -21.49 28.24
CA CYS A 56 23.66 -22.82 27.84
C CYS A 56 25.09 -23.06 28.38
N GLY A 57 25.32 -24.21 29.02
CA GLY A 57 26.59 -24.59 29.66
C GLY A 57 27.77 -24.80 28.70
N ASP A 58 27.54 -24.98 27.40
CA ASP A 58 28.60 -25.19 26.39
C ASP A 58 29.05 -23.90 25.68
N CYS A 59 28.20 -22.86 25.63
CA CYS A 59 28.48 -21.66 24.82
C CYS A 59 28.21 -20.30 25.50
N GLY A 60 27.66 -20.26 26.72
CA GLY A 60 27.62 -19.06 27.56
C GLY A 60 26.82 -17.85 27.06
N LEU A 61 25.87 -18.02 26.13
CA LEU A 61 25.07 -16.93 25.57
C LEU A 61 23.73 -16.74 26.29
N SER A 62 23.37 -15.47 26.52
CA SER A 62 22.10 -15.01 27.12
C SER A 62 21.00 -14.92 26.06
N TYR A 63 19.84 -15.50 26.35
CA TYR A 63 18.65 -15.38 25.51
C TYR A 63 17.82 -14.19 25.97
N MET A 64 17.44 -13.31 25.05
CA MET A 64 16.36 -12.35 25.27
C MET A 64 15.68 -12.10 23.93
N THR A 65 14.36 -12.22 23.88
CA THR A 65 13.60 -11.48 22.86
C THR A 65 12.41 -10.78 23.53
N THR A 66 12.15 -9.56 23.07
CA THR A 66 11.17 -8.62 23.60
C THR A 66 9.74 -9.08 23.31
N ASP A 67 8.87 -8.65 24.21
CA ASP A 67 7.42 -8.66 24.10
C ASP A 67 6.89 -8.33 22.69
N ILE A 68 6.28 -9.32 22.04
CA ILE A 68 5.39 -9.04 20.92
C ILE A 68 4.00 -8.77 21.49
N ALA A 69 3.68 -7.49 21.59
CA ALA A 69 2.34 -6.97 21.82
C ALA A 69 1.79 -7.17 23.24
N GLY A 70 2.56 -6.85 24.27
CA GLY A 70 2.18 -6.89 25.70
C GLY A 70 2.25 -8.24 26.41
N LYS A 71 2.40 -9.38 25.72
CA LYS A 71 1.98 -10.71 26.25
C LYS A 71 2.76 -11.94 25.77
N ILE A 72 3.50 -11.88 24.66
CA ILE A 72 4.15 -13.07 24.09
C ILE A 72 5.67 -12.90 24.17
N PHE A 73 6.29 -13.78 24.96
CA PHE A 73 7.75 -13.91 25.04
C PHE A 73 8.19 -15.04 24.13
N ILE A 74 9.04 -14.73 23.15
CA ILE A 74 9.66 -15.71 22.26
C ILE A 74 11.10 -15.91 22.72
N TYR A 75 11.60 -17.14 22.70
CA TYR A 75 12.96 -17.45 23.09
C TYR A 75 13.76 -17.87 21.87
N MET A 76 14.87 -17.19 21.60
CA MET A 76 15.72 -17.54 20.46
C MET A 76 16.50 -18.84 20.75
N PRO A 77 16.52 -19.84 19.85
CA PRO A 77 17.32 -21.05 20.01
C PRO A 77 18.83 -20.78 20.01
N CYS A 78 19.62 -21.68 20.59
CA CYS A 78 21.08 -21.55 20.54
C CYS A 78 21.64 -21.93 19.16
N HIS A 79 22.43 -21.06 18.54
CA HIS A 79 23.09 -21.34 17.26
C HIS A 79 24.13 -22.47 17.32
N HIS A 80 24.75 -22.71 18.48
CA HIS A 80 25.74 -23.79 18.66
C HIS A 80 25.06 -25.15 18.92
N CYS A 81 24.12 -25.22 19.86
CA CYS A 81 23.52 -26.48 20.29
C CYS A 81 22.31 -26.90 19.45
N LYS A 82 21.69 -25.94 18.77
CA LYS A 82 20.45 -26.11 17.99
C LYS A 82 20.57 -25.42 16.64
N GLY A 83 21.74 -25.48 16.00
CA GLY A 83 22.07 -24.69 14.78
C GLY A 83 21.03 -24.76 13.67
N GLU A 84 20.48 -25.94 13.37
CA GLU A 84 19.43 -26.07 12.34
C GLU A 84 18.11 -25.36 12.75
N ILE A 85 17.73 -25.46 14.03
CA ILE A 85 16.53 -24.82 14.58
C ILE A 85 16.75 -23.30 14.70
N TYR A 86 17.97 -22.88 15.03
CA TYR A 86 18.36 -21.47 15.07
C TYR A 86 18.24 -20.79 13.71
N GLU A 87 18.72 -21.42 12.63
CA GLU A 87 18.61 -20.83 11.30
C GLU A 87 17.16 -20.76 10.80
N LYS A 88 16.34 -21.78 11.13
CA LYS A 88 14.88 -21.74 10.89
C LYS A 88 14.23 -20.59 11.67
N PHE A 89 14.54 -20.47 12.97
CA PHE A 89 14.02 -19.40 13.82
C PHE A 89 14.42 -18.02 13.31
N ARG A 90 15.70 -17.83 12.96
CA ARG A 90 16.23 -16.56 12.42
C ARG A 90 15.50 -16.16 11.14
N THR A 91 15.26 -17.12 10.24
CA THR A 91 14.54 -16.88 8.99
C THR A 91 13.08 -16.50 9.24
N ALA A 92 12.38 -17.23 10.11
CA ALA A 92 11.00 -16.94 10.49
C ALA A 92 10.89 -15.58 11.20
N TYR A 93 11.84 -15.24 12.07
CA TYR A 93 11.85 -14.00 12.84
C TYR A 93 12.10 -12.78 11.94
N ALA A 94 13.06 -12.86 11.01
CA ALA A 94 13.29 -11.80 10.03
C ALA A 94 12.05 -11.56 9.15
N LYS A 95 11.34 -12.64 8.77
CA LYS A 95 10.09 -12.55 8.02
C LYS A 95 8.96 -11.95 8.85
N PHE A 96 8.85 -12.34 10.12
CA PHE A 96 7.88 -11.80 11.07
C PHE A 96 8.08 -10.29 11.30
N HIS A 97 9.31 -9.88 11.62
CA HIS A 97 9.66 -8.48 11.86
C HIS A 97 9.33 -7.61 10.65
N ARG A 98 9.68 -8.10 9.45
CA ARG A 98 9.38 -7.42 8.19
C ARG A 98 7.87 -7.21 7.98
N VAL A 99 7.04 -8.20 8.26
CA VAL A 99 5.58 -8.10 8.11
C VAL A 99 4.97 -7.15 9.16
N VAL A 100 5.49 -7.13 10.40
CA VAL A 100 5.06 -6.18 11.44
C VAL A 100 5.40 -4.74 11.04
N GLU A 101 6.63 -4.48 10.62
CA GLU A 101 7.04 -3.17 10.11
C GLU A 101 6.14 -2.74 8.95
N GLN A 102 5.87 -3.64 8.00
CA GLN A 102 5.04 -3.37 6.83
C GLN A 102 3.57 -3.06 7.17
N ALA A 103 3.00 -3.72 8.17
CA ALA A 103 1.64 -3.46 8.62
C ALA A 103 1.51 -2.13 9.36
N GLN A 104 2.49 -1.78 10.21
CA GLN A 104 2.58 -0.45 10.83
C GLN A 104 2.76 0.64 9.76
N HIS A 105 3.57 0.39 8.73
CA HIS A 105 3.72 1.31 7.61
C HIS A 105 2.40 1.55 6.86
N PHE A 106 1.52 0.56 6.72
CA PHE A 106 0.24 0.76 6.04
C PHE A 106 -0.74 1.61 6.85
N GLU A 107 -0.81 1.44 8.17
CA GLU A 107 -1.66 2.30 9.02
C GLU A 107 -1.18 3.76 9.03
N SER A 108 0.13 3.97 9.14
CA SER A 108 0.74 5.30 8.98
C SER A 108 0.45 5.84 7.59
N PHE A 109 0.61 5.03 6.54
CA PHE A 109 0.27 5.42 5.17
C PHE A 109 -1.19 5.89 5.04
N VAL A 110 -2.16 5.16 5.61
CA VAL A 110 -3.58 5.56 5.60
C VAL A 110 -3.78 6.93 6.25
N THR A 111 -3.15 7.14 7.40
CA THR A 111 -3.22 8.40 8.15
C THR A 111 -2.58 9.55 7.38
N ASP A 112 -1.33 9.36 6.92
CA ASP A 112 -0.52 10.37 6.24
C ASP A 112 -1.12 10.78 4.89
N ASN A 113 -1.80 9.85 4.21
CA ASN A 113 -2.49 10.10 2.95
C ASN A 113 -3.92 10.61 3.15
N MET A 114 -4.38 10.78 4.39
CA MET A 114 -5.74 11.20 4.77
C MET A 114 -6.83 10.32 4.13
N ILE A 115 -6.56 9.02 4.07
CA ILE A 115 -7.47 8.02 3.51
C ILE A 115 -8.55 7.73 4.55
N GLY A 116 -9.81 7.91 4.17
CA GLY A 116 -10.94 7.60 5.06
C GLY A 116 -10.98 6.11 5.45
N PRO A 117 -11.50 5.77 6.65
CA PRO A 117 -11.41 4.42 7.22
C PRO A 117 -12.02 3.33 6.34
N ARG A 118 -13.10 3.65 5.61
CA ARG A 118 -13.75 2.73 4.67
C ARG A 118 -12.80 2.31 3.53
N LEU A 119 -12.06 3.26 2.98
CA LEU A 119 -11.12 2.96 1.89
C LEU A 119 -9.84 2.33 2.46
N GLY A 120 -9.35 2.80 3.61
CA GLY A 120 -8.18 2.24 4.28
C GLY A 120 -8.34 0.75 4.63
N ALA A 121 -9.56 0.29 4.92
CA ALA A 121 -9.86 -1.13 5.17
C ALA A 121 -10.04 -1.98 3.89
N ALA A 122 -9.91 -1.40 2.69
CA ALA A 122 -10.09 -2.13 1.45
C ALA A 122 -8.97 -3.18 1.24
N THR A 123 -9.38 -4.40 0.90
CA THR A 123 -8.49 -5.52 0.53
C THR A 123 -9.09 -6.27 -0.65
N PHE A 124 -8.28 -7.07 -1.34
CA PHE A 124 -8.81 -7.96 -2.39
C PHE A 124 -9.83 -8.97 -1.85
N LYS A 125 -9.76 -9.33 -0.56
CA LYS A 125 -10.68 -10.27 0.08
C LYS A 125 -12.02 -9.61 0.43
N SER A 126 -12.02 -8.32 0.75
CA SER A 126 -13.25 -7.56 1.05
C SER A 126 -13.97 -7.03 -0.18
N PHE A 127 -13.47 -7.31 -1.39
CA PHE A 127 -14.16 -6.98 -2.64
C PHE A 127 -15.24 -8.02 -2.94
N GLU A 128 -16.51 -7.65 -2.78
CA GLU A 128 -17.65 -8.53 -3.07
C GLU A 128 -18.12 -8.40 -4.52
N THR A 129 -18.36 -9.53 -5.18
CA THR A 129 -19.00 -9.57 -6.49
C THR A 129 -20.53 -9.62 -6.37
N TYR A 130 -21.26 -8.94 -7.27
CA TYR A 130 -22.72 -8.84 -7.21
C TYR A 130 -23.34 -8.61 -8.60
N GLY A 131 -24.67 -8.76 -8.70
CA GLY A 131 -25.42 -8.49 -9.93
C GLY A 131 -25.67 -9.73 -10.77
N THR A 132 -25.87 -9.53 -12.07
CA THR A 132 -26.08 -10.62 -13.03
C THR A 132 -24.81 -11.46 -13.22
N PRO A 133 -24.91 -12.71 -13.72
CA PRO A 133 -23.72 -13.53 -14.00
C PRO A 133 -22.69 -12.83 -14.91
N THR A 134 -23.16 -12.02 -15.87
CA THR A 134 -22.30 -11.21 -16.73
C THR A 134 -21.55 -10.13 -15.96
N GLU A 135 -22.23 -9.42 -15.05
CA GLU A 135 -21.59 -8.40 -14.20
C GLU A 135 -20.59 -9.02 -13.21
N ILE A 136 -20.93 -10.16 -12.62
CA ILE A 136 -20.03 -10.93 -11.75
C ILE A 136 -18.77 -11.33 -12.54
N GLY A 137 -18.93 -11.90 -13.74
CA GLY A 137 -17.79 -12.26 -14.58
C GLY A 137 -16.91 -11.07 -14.97
N ARG A 138 -17.48 -9.86 -15.13
CA ARG A 138 -16.70 -8.63 -15.35
C ARG A 138 -15.93 -8.21 -14.09
N GLN A 139 -16.57 -8.30 -12.93
CA GLN A 139 -15.95 -7.98 -11.64
C GLN A 139 -14.81 -8.95 -11.30
N GLU A 140 -14.99 -10.25 -11.54
CA GLU A 140 -13.96 -11.27 -11.34
C GLU A 140 -12.73 -11.04 -12.22
N ARG A 141 -12.94 -10.66 -13.49
CA ARG A 141 -11.84 -10.28 -14.39
C ARG A 141 -11.09 -9.05 -13.88
N ALA A 142 -11.80 -7.99 -13.49
CA ALA A 142 -11.18 -6.79 -12.94
C ALA A 142 -10.38 -7.11 -11.66
N LEU A 143 -10.95 -7.90 -10.75
CA LEU A 143 -10.29 -8.38 -9.54
C LEU A 143 -9.04 -9.20 -9.86
N SER A 144 -9.13 -10.13 -10.81
CA SER A 144 -8.01 -10.98 -11.25
C SER A 144 -6.87 -10.14 -11.85
N THR A 145 -7.18 -9.19 -12.73
CA THR A 145 -6.20 -8.27 -13.31
C THR A 145 -5.49 -7.44 -12.23
N CYS A 146 -6.25 -6.90 -11.26
CA CYS A 146 -5.66 -6.12 -10.16
C CYS A 146 -4.78 -6.98 -9.24
N LYS A 147 -5.20 -8.22 -8.94
CA LYS A 147 -4.40 -9.19 -8.19
C LYS A 147 -3.11 -9.54 -8.93
N ALA A 148 -3.19 -9.79 -10.24
CA ALA A 148 -2.03 -10.09 -11.07
C ALA A 148 -1.06 -8.90 -11.11
N TYR A 149 -1.55 -7.69 -11.33
CA TYR A 149 -0.73 -6.48 -11.31
C TYR A 149 -0.03 -6.31 -9.97
N ALA A 150 -0.76 -6.44 -8.86
CA ALA A 150 -0.14 -6.38 -7.54
C ALA A 150 0.86 -7.51 -7.30
N HIS A 151 0.60 -8.73 -7.78
CA HIS A 151 1.49 -9.88 -7.59
C HIS A 151 2.81 -9.75 -8.35
N TYR A 152 2.76 -9.26 -9.59
CA TYR A 152 3.94 -9.09 -10.44
C TYR A 152 4.61 -7.72 -10.28
N PHE A 153 4.10 -6.85 -9.41
CA PHE A 153 4.72 -5.58 -9.12
C PHE A 153 6.11 -5.82 -8.48
N ASP A 154 7.14 -5.35 -9.16
CA ASP A 154 8.55 -5.44 -8.79
C ASP A 154 9.29 -4.16 -9.22
N ASN A 155 10.57 -4.02 -8.88
CA ASN A 155 11.38 -2.84 -9.21
C ASN A 155 11.53 -2.53 -10.72
N ARG A 156 11.09 -3.43 -11.61
CA ARG A 156 11.07 -3.25 -13.07
C ARG A 156 9.67 -3.00 -13.61
N THR A 157 8.66 -2.94 -12.76
CA THR A 157 7.29 -2.61 -13.16
C THR A 157 7.23 -1.15 -13.55
N VAL A 158 6.78 -0.93 -14.79
CA VAL A 158 6.67 0.39 -15.42
C VAL A 158 5.27 0.67 -15.93
N GLN A 159 4.43 -0.37 -16.03
CA GLN A 159 3.09 -0.30 -16.61
C GLN A 159 2.16 0.51 -15.72
N TRP A 160 1.46 1.44 -16.34
CA TRP A 160 0.39 2.20 -15.68
C TRP A 160 -0.91 1.41 -15.74
N MET A 161 -1.85 1.77 -14.87
CA MET A 161 -3.17 1.15 -14.84
C MET A 161 -4.26 2.21 -14.76
N VAL A 162 -5.29 2.07 -15.59
CA VAL A 162 -6.48 2.92 -15.56
C VAL A 162 -7.69 2.06 -15.22
N LEU A 163 -8.30 2.34 -14.06
CA LEU A 163 -9.57 1.77 -13.65
C LEU A 163 -10.69 2.74 -14.04
N ALA A 164 -11.58 2.35 -14.94
CA ALA A 164 -12.56 3.28 -15.53
C ALA A 164 -13.97 2.71 -15.57
N GLY A 165 -14.96 3.46 -15.07
CA GLY A 165 -16.37 3.06 -15.10
C GLY A 165 -17.22 3.77 -14.06
N GLY A 166 -18.50 3.42 -13.93
CA GLY A 166 -19.48 4.19 -13.15
C GLY A 166 -19.14 4.38 -11.67
N CYS A 167 -19.79 5.34 -11.01
CA CYS A 167 -19.65 5.57 -9.57
C CYS A 167 -20.08 4.35 -8.75
N GLY A 168 -19.36 4.06 -7.66
CA GLY A 168 -19.74 2.98 -6.74
C GLY A 168 -19.47 1.56 -7.23
N THR A 169 -18.69 1.39 -8.31
CA THR A 169 -18.29 0.08 -8.88
C THR A 169 -17.06 -0.55 -8.23
N GLY A 170 -16.36 0.16 -7.34
CA GLY A 170 -15.22 -0.38 -6.57
C GLY A 170 -13.81 -0.08 -7.11
N LYS A 171 -13.67 0.88 -8.03
CA LYS A 171 -12.35 1.30 -8.57
C LYS A 171 -11.34 1.68 -7.49
N GLY A 172 -11.69 2.64 -6.62
CA GLY A 172 -10.84 3.05 -5.50
C GLY A 172 -10.53 1.89 -4.55
N HIS A 173 -11.48 0.99 -4.31
CA HIS A 173 -11.27 -0.21 -3.48
C HIS A 173 -10.18 -1.11 -4.06
N LEU A 174 -10.23 -1.41 -5.36
CA LEU A 174 -9.21 -2.25 -6.01
C LEU A 174 -7.87 -1.52 -6.13
N ALA A 175 -7.85 -0.21 -6.41
CA ALA A 175 -6.62 0.59 -6.40
C ALA A 175 -5.94 0.59 -5.01
N MET A 176 -6.72 0.76 -3.94
CA MET A 176 -6.22 0.67 -2.57
C MET A 176 -5.76 -0.74 -2.21
N SER A 177 -6.46 -1.77 -2.69
CA SER A 177 -6.08 -3.18 -2.47
C SER A 177 -4.74 -3.51 -3.13
N ILE A 178 -4.48 -3.00 -4.34
CA ILE A 178 -3.16 -3.10 -5.00
C ILE A 178 -2.10 -2.42 -4.14
N MET A 179 -2.35 -1.17 -3.74
CA MET A 179 -1.37 -0.37 -3.00
C MET A 179 -1.05 -0.99 -1.64
N ARG A 180 -2.06 -1.48 -0.92
CA ARG A 180 -1.90 -2.26 0.31
C ARG A 180 -0.99 -3.45 0.09
N ALA A 181 -1.26 -4.28 -0.92
CA ALA A 181 -0.45 -5.47 -1.20
C ALA A 181 1.01 -5.13 -1.52
N ILE A 182 1.30 -3.97 -2.11
CA ILE A 182 2.66 -3.51 -2.43
C ILE A 182 3.37 -2.95 -1.18
N ILE A 183 2.69 -2.13 -0.39
CA ILE A 183 3.20 -1.58 0.87
C ILE A 183 3.48 -2.73 1.86
N GLU A 184 2.56 -3.68 1.96
CA GLU A 184 2.68 -4.89 2.79
C GLU A 184 3.81 -5.83 2.33
N ARG A 185 4.42 -5.62 1.15
CA ARG A 185 5.66 -6.31 0.73
C ARG A 185 6.92 -5.47 0.90
N GLY A 186 6.77 -4.22 1.33
CA GLY A 186 7.89 -3.28 1.52
C GLY A 186 8.41 -2.73 0.20
N GLU A 187 7.58 -2.70 -0.84
CA GLU A 187 7.95 -2.23 -2.18
C GLU A 187 7.53 -0.76 -2.41
N GLY A 188 7.41 0.02 -1.33
CA GLY A 188 7.16 1.46 -1.37
C GLY A 188 8.40 2.28 -1.79
N PRO A 189 8.34 3.62 -1.70
CA PRO A 189 7.25 4.43 -1.14
C PRO A 189 6.05 4.58 -2.09
N CYS A 190 4.84 4.65 -1.54
CA CYS A 190 3.60 4.81 -2.29
C CYS A 190 2.88 6.12 -1.91
N ARG A 191 2.04 6.66 -2.80
CA ARG A 191 1.10 7.76 -2.51
C ARG A 191 -0.27 7.45 -3.11
N PHE A 192 -1.32 7.65 -2.34
CA PHE A 192 -2.70 7.64 -2.82
C PHE A 192 -3.32 9.02 -2.60
N ILE A 193 -3.80 9.66 -3.66
CA ILE A 193 -4.37 11.00 -3.58
C ILE A 193 -5.55 11.13 -4.55
N SER A 194 -6.63 11.77 -4.14
CA SER A 194 -7.68 12.14 -5.10
C SER A 194 -7.24 13.37 -5.91
N MET A 195 -7.72 13.48 -7.15
CA MET A 195 -7.45 14.64 -7.99
C MET A 195 -7.79 15.96 -7.28
N ASP A 196 -8.94 16.00 -6.62
CA ASP A 196 -9.43 17.20 -5.92
C ASP A 196 -8.50 17.58 -4.76
N ARG A 197 -8.07 16.59 -3.99
CA ARG A 197 -7.15 16.79 -2.86
C ARG A 197 -5.78 17.26 -3.35
N MET A 198 -5.27 16.66 -4.42
CA MET A 198 -4.02 17.08 -5.05
C MET A 198 -4.05 18.54 -5.45
N MET A 199 -5.18 19.02 -6.01
CA MET A 199 -5.31 20.42 -6.40
C MET A 199 -5.37 21.37 -5.21
N LEU A 200 -6.07 20.98 -4.14
CA LEU A 200 -6.08 21.75 -2.89
C LEU A 200 -4.66 21.84 -2.31
N GLU A 201 -3.95 20.72 -2.21
CA GLU A 201 -2.58 20.67 -1.67
C GLU A 201 -1.62 21.52 -2.51
N ILE A 202 -1.72 21.49 -3.84
CA ILE A 202 -0.96 22.38 -4.73
C ILE A 202 -1.30 23.85 -4.43
N GLY A 203 -2.58 24.18 -4.25
CA GLY A 203 -3.04 25.52 -3.90
C GLY A 203 -2.42 26.05 -2.61
N GLU A 204 -2.35 25.21 -1.57
CA GLU A 204 -1.76 25.55 -0.27
C GLU A 204 -0.26 25.84 -0.35
N THR A 205 0.46 25.29 -1.33
CA THR A 205 1.90 25.59 -1.51
C THR A 205 2.19 27.01 -2.01
N TYR A 206 1.19 27.76 -2.48
CA TYR A 206 1.36 29.15 -2.93
C TYR A 206 1.24 30.18 -1.81
N ARG A 207 0.84 29.76 -0.61
CA ARG A 207 0.75 30.67 0.52
C ARG A 207 2.15 31.10 0.97
N SER A 208 2.28 32.36 1.38
CA SER A 208 3.55 32.92 1.84
C SER A 208 4.07 32.25 3.12
N ASP A 209 3.18 31.66 3.92
CA ASP A 209 3.46 30.92 5.16
C ASP A 209 3.59 29.41 4.95
N SER A 210 3.57 28.93 3.69
CA SER A 210 3.60 27.50 3.42
C SER A 210 4.92 26.85 3.86
N PRO A 211 4.89 25.75 4.64
CA PRO A 211 6.11 25.08 5.10
C PRO A 211 6.80 24.27 3.99
N VAL A 212 6.15 24.07 2.84
CA VAL A 212 6.62 23.25 1.73
C VAL A 212 6.47 24.02 0.43
N SER A 213 7.55 24.11 -0.35
CA SER A 213 7.49 24.73 -1.68
C SER A 213 6.71 23.87 -2.66
N THR A 214 6.06 24.50 -3.65
CA THR A 214 5.34 23.79 -4.71
C THR A 214 6.22 22.75 -5.41
N MET A 215 7.48 23.11 -5.68
CA MET A 215 8.42 22.20 -6.34
C MET A 215 8.66 20.94 -5.51
N LYS A 216 8.98 21.09 -4.22
CA LYS A 216 9.20 19.95 -3.32
C LYS A 216 7.97 19.04 -3.19
N TYR A 217 6.78 19.62 -3.18
CA TYR A 217 5.53 18.86 -3.18
C TYR A 217 5.34 18.06 -4.49
N LEU A 218 5.59 18.68 -5.65
CA LEU A 218 5.50 18.00 -6.94
C LEU A 218 6.55 16.89 -7.08
N ASP A 219 7.78 17.13 -6.63
CA ASP A 219 8.86 16.14 -6.64
C ASP A 219 8.47 14.90 -5.82
N ALA A 220 7.88 15.09 -4.63
CA ALA A 220 7.37 13.98 -3.83
C ALA A 220 6.32 13.13 -4.57
N LEU A 221 5.45 13.74 -5.39
CA LEU A 221 4.51 13.00 -6.23
C LEU A 221 5.18 12.34 -7.45
N CYS A 222 6.24 12.95 -7.98
CA CYS A 222 6.97 12.43 -9.13
C CYS A 222 7.89 11.26 -8.76
N GLU A 223 8.42 11.22 -7.53
CA GLU A 223 9.46 10.27 -7.12
C GLU A 223 8.93 9.02 -6.41
N VAL A 224 7.70 9.04 -5.88
CA VAL A 224 7.12 7.84 -5.25
C VAL A 224 7.06 6.68 -6.23
N ARG A 225 7.40 5.49 -5.73
CA ARG A 225 7.43 4.24 -6.50
C ARG A 225 6.10 3.97 -7.19
N LEU A 226 5.00 4.12 -6.45
CA LEU A 226 3.65 3.98 -6.98
C LEU A 226 2.80 5.18 -6.57
N LEU A 227 2.22 5.86 -7.55
CA LEU A 227 1.25 6.92 -7.35
C LEU A 227 -0.13 6.44 -7.78
N THR A 228 -1.14 6.62 -6.94
CA THR A 228 -2.54 6.51 -7.33
C THR A 228 -3.18 7.89 -7.36
N ILE A 229 -3.73 8.28 -8.50
CA ILE A 229 -4.57 9.47 -8.67
C ILE A 229 -6.03 9.02 -8.81
N ASP A 230 -6.80 9.19 -7.74
CA ASP A 230 -8.20 8.77 -7.64
C ASP A 230 -9.17 9.85 -8.16
N ASP A 231 -10.31 9.42 -8.72
CA ASP A 231 -11.39 10.27 -9.23
C ASP A 231 -10.92 11.29 -10.30
N LEU A 232 -10.02 10.85 -11.18
CA LEU A 232 -9.55 11.64 -12.32
C LEU A 232 -10.72 12.08 -13.21
N GLY A 233 -10.76 13.36 -13.55
CA GLY A 233 -11.77 13.93 -14.43
C GLY A 233 -13.14 14.19 -13.77
N ARG A 234 -13.29 13.98 -12.45
CA ARG A 234 -14.53 14.29 -11.73
C ARG A 234 -14.92 15.77 -11.79
N ASN A 235 -13.94 16.66 -11.75
CA ASN A 235 -14.15 18.11 -11.83
C ASN A 235 -13.93 18.63 -13.24
N ILE A 236 -15.04 19.03 -13.87
CA ILE A 236 -15.05 19.48 -15.28
C ILE A 236 -14.32 20.83 -15.45
N ASN A 237 -14.22 21.62 -14.38
CA ASN A 237 -13.72 23.00 -14.40
C ASN A 237 -12.29 23.13 -13.85
N ILE A 238 -11.35 22.32 -14.34
CA ILE A 238 -9.92 22.52 -14.05
C ILE A 238 -9.31 23.60 -14.95
N ASN A 239 -8.61 24.55 -14.32
CA ASN A 239 -7.95 25.65 -15.02
C ASN A 239 -6.61 25.20 -15.65
N GLU A 240 -6.06 26.02 -16.55
CA GLU A 240 -4.86 25.66 -17.30
C GLU A 240 -3.63 25.48 -16.43
N HIS A 241 -3.51 26.27 -15.36
CA HIS A 241 -2.43 26.14 -14.41
C HIS A 241 -2.44 24.76 -13.72
N VAL A 242 -3.62 24.29 -13.29
CA VAL A 242 -3.82 22.95 -12.74
C VAL A 242 -3.47 21.86 -13.76
N ARG A 243 -3.94 22.00 -15.01
CA ARG A 243 -3.60 21.06 -16.08
C ARG A 243 -2.09 20.98 -16.32
N GLY A 244 -1.40 22.11 -16.26
CA GLY A 244 0.06 22.19 -16.36
C GLY A 244 0.77 21.43 -15.24
N ARG A 245 0.31 21.55 -13.99
CA ARG A 245 0.88 20.79 -12.86
C ARG A 245 0.63 19.30 -12.97
N LEU A 246 -0.59 18.90 -13.36
CA LEU A 246 -0.90 17.51 -13.64
C LEU A 246 -0.01 16.96 -14.77
N PHE A 247 0.21 17.76 -15.82
CA PHE A 247 1.11 17.41 -16.91
C PHE A 247 2.54 17.21 -16.45
N THR A 248 3.06 18.08 -15.58
CA THR A 248 4.39 17.89 -14.98
C THR A 248 4.47 16.52 -14.28
N ILE A 249 3.50 16.17 -13.44
CA ILE A 249 3.50 14.90 -12.71
C ILE A 249 3.45 13.72 -13.67
N ILE A 250 2.48 13.72 -14.59
CA ILE A 250 2.29 12.63 -15.57
C ILE A 250 3.52 12.47 -16.45
N ASN A 251 4.01 13.56 -17.03
CA ASN A 251 5.13 13.52 -17.96
C ASN A 251 6.43 13.09 -17.27
N THR A 252 6.74 13.63 -16.09
CA THR A 252 7.94 13.23 -15.33
C THR A 252 7.89 11.75 -14.96
N ARG A 253 6.75 11.26 -14.47
CA ARG A 253 6.60 9.84 -14.12
C ARG A 253 6.69 8.93 -15.34
N ASN A 254 6.14 9.35 -16.48
CA ASN A 254 6.22 8.59 -17.73
C ASN A 254 7.67 8.48 -18.24
N LEU A 255 8.39 9.60 -18.26
CA LEU A 255 9.81 9.63 -18.65
C LEU A 255 10.70 8.79 -17.72
N ASN A 256 10.39 8.78 -16.42
CA ASN A 256 11.10 7.99 -15.42
C ASN A 256 10.57 6.55 -15.28
N MET A 257 9.62 6.14 -16.14
CA MET A 257 9.04 4.80 -16.14
C MET A 257 8.45 4.39 -14.77
N LEU A 258 7.91 5.36 -14.02
CA LEU A 258 7.33 5.12 -12.70
C LEU A 258 5.84 4.79 -12.82
N PRO A 259 5.38 3.63 -12.28
CA PRO A 259 4.02 3.18 -12.45
C PRO A 259 3.02 4.12 -11.76
N THR A 260 1.89 4.34 -12.43
CA THR A 260 0.81 5.20 -11.91
C THR A 260 -0.54 4.52 -12.11
N ILE A 261 -1.37 4.50 -11.07
CA ILE A 261 -2.74 4.02 -11.13
C ILE A 261 -3.67 5.24 -11.21
N PHE A 262 -4.60 5.23 -12.14
CA PHE A 262 -5.65 6.24 -12.26
C PHE A 262 -7.01 5.58 -12.05
N THR A 263 -7.91 6.25 -11.35
CA THR A 263 -9.32 5.89 -11.37
C THR A 263 -10.13 7.00 -12.02
N THR A 264 -11.12 6.67 -12.85
CA THR A 264 -12.00 7.66 -13.49
C THR A 264 -13.43 7.16 -13.60
N ASN A 265 -14.38 8.08 -13.42
CA ASN A 265 -15.80 7.80 -13.69
C ASN A 265 -16.20 8.09 -15.14
N LEU A 266 -15.31 8.73 -15.91
CA LEU A 266 -15.50 9.03 -17.32
C LEU A 266 -14.97 7.87 -18.15
N LEU A 267 -15.87 7.15 -18.82
CA LEU A 267 -15.46 6.07 -19.73
C LEU A 267 -14.87 6.70 -21.01
N PRO A 268 -13.77 6.16 -21.55
CA PRO A 268 -13.32 6.47 -22.90
C PRO A 268 -14.37 6.11 -23.96
N LYS A 269 -15.28 5.17 -23.64
CA LYS A 269 -16.36 4.70 -24.52
C LYS A 269 -17.58 5.62 -24.58
N ASP A 270 -17.69 6.64 -23.74
CA ASP A 270 -18.80 7.61 -23.88
C ASP A 270 -18.67 8.45 -25.16
N ASP A 271 -17.56 8.32 -25.90
CA ASP A 271 -17.46 8.84 -27.26
C ASP A 271 -16.65 7.92 -28.18
N ASP A 272 -17.31 7.35 -29.18
CA ASP A 272 -16.68 6.80 -30.39
C ASP A 272 -15.87 7.86 -31.19
N ASN A 273 -15.79 9.09 -30.67
CA ASN A 273 -14.96 10.18 -31.16
C ASN A 273 -14.06 10.75 -30.02
N PRO A 274 -12.73 10.56 -30.07
CA PRO A 274 -11.78 11.12 -29.12
C PRO A 274 -11.89 12.64 -28.90
N GLU A 275 -12.42 13.41 -29.88
CA GLU A 275 -12.65 14.86 -29.77
C GLU A 275 -13.82 15.23 -28.85
N ARG A 276 -14.75 14.29 -28.62
CA ARG A 276 -15.90 14.53 -27.77
C ARG A 276 -15.67 14.10 -26.32
N SER A 277 -14.68 13.22 -26.09
CA SER A 277 -14.34 12.66 -24.78
C SER A 277 -14.30 13.73 -23.69
N THR A 278 -15.25 13.63 -22.75
CA THR A 278 -15.30 14.50 -21.57
C THR A 278 -13.97 14.43 -20.80
N LEU A 279 -13.36 13.24 -20.70
CA LEU A 279 -12.08 13.08 -20.03
C LEU A 279 -10.95 13.82 -20.76
N LYS A 280 -10.88 13.75 -22.10
CA LYS A 280 -9.89 14.50 -22.88
C LYS A 280 -10.07 16.01 -22.75
N LYS A 281 -11.31 16.50 -22.73
CA LYS A 281 -11.60 17.94 -22.53
C LYS A 281 -11.16 18.43 -21.15
N VAL A 282 -11.40 17.62 -20.13
CA VAL A 282 -11.05 17.95 -18.75
C VAL A 282 -9.52 17.95 -18.59
N LEU A 283 -8.85 16.87 -18.96
CA LEU A 283 -7.41 16.71 -18.80
C LEU A 283 -6.57 17.55 -19.78
N GLY A 284 -7.12 17.90 -20.93
CA GLY A 284 -6.37 18.40 -22.06
C GLY A 284 -5.70 17.27 -22.86
N GLN A 285 -5.41 17.57 -24.13
CA GLN A 285 -4.88 16.58 -25.08
C GLN A 285 -3.59 15.93 -24.60
N ALA A 286 -2.63 16.73 -24.13
CA ALA A 286 -1.32 16.23 -23.74
C ALA A 286 -1.40 15.20 -22.60
N ASN A 287 -2.13 15.50 -21.53
CA ASN A 287 -2.33 14.59 -20.40
C ASN A 287 -3.03 13.29 -20.83
N TYR A 288 -4.10 13.42 -21.62
CA TYR A 288 -4.86 12.26 -22.12
C TYR A 288 -3.97 11.33 -22.95
N GLU A 289 -3.20 11.86 -23.88
CA GLU A 289 -2.34 11.06 -24.76
C GLU A 289 -1.23 10.32 -24.02
N ARG A 290 -0.69 10.87 -22.91
CA ARG A 290 0.29 10.13 -22.09
C ARG A 290 -0.34 8.99 -21.31
N ILE A 291 -1.54 9.20 -20.75
CA ILE A 291 -2.22 8.18 -19.94
C ILE A 291 -2.70 7.02 -20.82
N PHE A 292 -3.26 7.36 -21.99
CA PHE A 292 -3.86 6.41 -22.93
C PHE A 292 -2.98 6.14 -24.16
N ASP A 293 -1.66 6.25 -23.99
CA ASP A 293 -0.70 5.98 -25.06
C ASP A 293 -0.78 4.50 -25.50
N LYS A 294 -1.24 4.27 -26.72
CA LYS A 294 -1.41 2.91 -27.29
C LYS A 294 -0.10 2.20 -27.58
N THR A 295 1.02 2.90 -27.56
CA THR A 295 2.36 2.32 -27.74
C THR A 295 2.92 1.73 -26.46
N THR A 296 2.27 2.00 -25.32
CA THR A 296 2.64 1.47 -24.01
C THR A 296 1.83 0.23 -23.66
N ASP A 297 2.39 -0.67 -22.85
CA ASP A 297 1.70 -1.82 -22.27
C ASP A 297 0.81 -1.43 -21.06
N ASN A 298 0.26 -0.20 -21.07
CA ASN A 298 -0.59 0.29 -20.00
C ASN A 298 -1.90 -0.51 -19.93
N LEU A 299 -2.32 -0.83 -18.72
CA LEU A 299 -3.50 -1.65 -18.47
C LEU A 299 -4.75 -0.79 -18.35
N TYR A 300 -5.74 -1.06 -19.19
CA TYR A 300 -7.07 -0.45 -19.08
C TYR A 300 -8.07 -1.48 -18.56
N VAL A 301 -8.65 -1.22 -17.38
CA VAL A 301 -9.59 -2.13 -16.70
C VAL A 301 -10.98 -1.48 -16.63
N PRO A 302 -11.96 -1.96 -17.40
CA PRO A 302 -13.31 -1.41 -17.41
C PRO A 302 -14.16 -1.91 -16.23
N PHE A 303 -14.89 -0.99 -15.60
CA PHE A 303 -15.83 -1.20 -14.51
C PHE A 303 -17.27 -0.99 -15.01
N GLU A 304 -17.70 -1.89 -15.89
CA GLU A 304 -18.98 -1.84 -16.61
C GLU A 304 -20.06 -2.69 -15.91
N TRP A 305 -20.43 -2.31 -14.70
CA TRP A 305 -21.53 -2.91 -13.94
C TRP A 305 -22.21 -1.87 -13.06
N ARG A 306 -23.40 -2.18 -12.55
CA ARG A 306 -24.19 -1.25 -11.70
C ARG A 306 -23.49 -0.91 -10.39
N SER A 307 -23.89 0.17 -9.73
CA SER A 307 -23.27 0.60 -8.47
C SER A 307 -23.54 -0.40 -7.33
N TYR A 308 -22.53 -0.67 -6.50
CA TYR A 308 -22.68 -1.52 -5.30
C TYR A 308 -23.67 -0.90 -4.31
N ARG A 309 -23.81 0.43 -4.34
CA ARG A 309 -24.72 1.19 -3.47
C ARG A 309 -26.20 0.94 -3.80
N GLU A 310 -26.47 0.40 -4.99
CA GLU A 310 -27.80 0.03 -5.49
C GLU A 310 -28.15 -1.44 -5.23
N LYS A 311 -27.32 -2.18 -4.46
CA LYS A 311 -27.61 -3.55 -4.01
C LYS A 311 -28.84 -3.65 -3.07
N LYS A 312 -29.47 -2.52 -2.74
CA LYS A 312 -30.68 -2.45 -1.90
C LYS A 312 -31.94 -2.77 -2.69
#